data_AF-A0A840V2P6-F1
#
_entry.id   AF-A0A840V2P6-F1
#
_cell.length_a   1.000
_cell.length_b   1.000
_cell.length_c   1.000
_cell.angle_alpha   90.00
_cell.angle_beta   90.00
_cell.angle_gamma   90.00
#
_symmetry.space_group_name_H-M   'P 1'
#
loop_
_entity.id
_entity.type
_entity.pdbx_description
1 polymer ?
#
loop_
_entity_poly.entity_id
_entity_poly.type
_entity_poly.pdbx_seq_one_letter_code
_entity_poly.pdbx_strand_id
1 'polypeptide(L)' 'MTDQQHCPGFESNKSLSAIKVACPACKAEMELFSDEIDKQVTCPKCKVSFDPKTCKVEGK' A
#
# COMPACT_ATOMS: atom_id res chain seq x y z
N MET A 1 -25.89 -29.19 2.51
CA MET A 1 -24.47 -28.91 2.78
C MET A 1 -23.82 -28.64 1.44
N THR A 2 -23.62 -27.37 1.09
CA THR A 2 -22.75 -27.00 -0.02
C THR A 2 -22.03 -25.75 0.44
N ASP A 3 -20.99 -26.03 1.21
CA ASP A 3 -19.84 -25.17 1.40
C ASP A 3 -19.35 -24.66 0.04
N GLN A 4 -18.61 -23.54 0.08
CA GLN A 4 -17.99 -22.83 -1.03
C GLN A 4 -18.76 -21.61 -1.54
N GLN A 5 -18.96 -20.66 -0.61
CA GLN A 5 -19.04 -19.23 -0.89
C GLN A 5 -17.72 -18.74 -1.53
N HIS A 6 -17.42 -19.16 -2.75
CA HIS A 6 -16.47 -18.43 -3.59
C HIS A 6 -17.21 -17.23 -4.17
N CYS A 7 -17.09 -16.08 -3.51
CA CYS A 7 -17.37 -14.79 -4.13
C CYS A 7 -16.37 -14.61 -5.30
N PRO A 8 -16.76 -14.85 -6.57
CA PRO A 8 -15.86 -14.91 -7.71
C PRO A 8 -15.59 -13.49 -8.24
N GLY A 9 -14.92 -12.67 -7.43
CA GLY A 9 -14.66 -11.27 -7.78
C GLY A 9 -13.52 -10.58 -7.03
N PHE A 10 -12.83 -11.28 -6.10
CA PHE A 10 -11.77 -10.69 -5.30
C PHE A 10 -10.35 -11.15 -5.71
N GLU A 11 -10.17 -11.62 -6.95
CA GLU A 11 -8.84 -12.00 -7.47
C GLU A 11 -8.30 -11.03 -8.52
N SER A 12 -9.05 -10.00 -8.91
CA SER A 12 -8.62 -9.05 -9.93
C SER A 12 -7.65 -7.96 -9.44
N ASN A 13 -7.40 -7.85 -8.13
CA ASN A 13 -6.40 -6.90 -7.59
C ASN A 13 -5.04 -7.56 -7.29
N LYS A 14 -4.85 -8.82 -7.73
CA LYS A 14 -3.67 -9.65 -7.42
C LYS A 14 -2.37 -9.20 -8.11
N SER A 15 -2.44 -8.17 -8.94
CA SER A 15 -1.30 -7.58 -9.66
C SER A 15 -0.81 -6.24 -9.10
N LEU A 16 -1.52 -5.62 -8.15
CA LEU A 16 -0.97 -4.45 -7.47
C LEU A 16 -0.08 -4.91 -6.32
N SER A 17 1.24 -4.86 -6.53
CA SER A 17 2.20 -5.10 -5.45
C SER A 17 2.00 -4.02 -4.39
N ALA A 18 1.43 -4.42 -3.24
CA ALA A 18 1.42 -3.58 -2.05
C ALA A 18 2.83 -3.61 -1.46
N ILE A 19 3.45 -2.45 -1.38
CA ILE A 19 4.69 -2.24 -0.64
C ILE A 19 4.39 -1.53 0.67
N LYS A 20 5.08 -1.93 1.73
CA LYS A 20 5.01 -1.25 3.02
C LYS A 20 5.98 -0.07 2.99
N VAL A 21 5.48 1.12 3.27
CA VAL A 21 6.32 2.30 3.47
C VAL A 21 6.10 2.86 4.86
N ALA A 22 7.14 3.46 5.42
CA ALA A 22 7.05 4.21 6.66
C ALA A 22 7.00 5.70 6.33
N CYS A 23 6.03 6.42 6.91
CA CYS A 23 5.97 7.86 6.77
C CYS A 23 7.21 8.52 7.43
N PRO A 24 7.97 9.38 6.75
CA PRO A 24 9.17 10.00 7.32
C PRO A 24 8.86 11.00 8.45
N ALA A 25 7.64 11.55 8.50
CA ALA A 25 7.24 12.52 9.52
C ALA A 25 6.76 11.87 10.81
N CYS A 26 5.94 10.81 10.72
CA CYS A 26 5.31 10.19 11.90
C CYS A 26 5.68 8.71 12.13
N LYS A 27 6.50 8.12 11.24
CA LYS A 27 6.90 6.71 11.26
C LYS A 27 5.74 5.71 11.21
N ALA A 28 4.57 6.15 10.77
CA ALA A 28 3.45 5.25 10.55
C ALA A 28 3.73 4.32 9.37
N GLU A 29 3.58 3.01 9.60
CA GLU A 29 3.58 2.00 8.54
C GLU A 29 2.27 2.10 7.77
N MET A 30 2.38 2.20 6.45
CA MET A 30 1.23 2.21 5.56
C MET A 30 1.52 1.36 4.33
N GLU A 31 0.50 0.70 3.83
CA GLU A 31 0.56 -0.11 2.63
C GLU A 31 0.22 0.79 1.44
N LEU A 32 1.17 0.94 0.53
CA LEU A 32 1.01 1.67 -0.72
C LEU A 32 1.14 0.72 -1.88
N PHE A 33 0.37 0.94 -2.93
CA PHE A 33 0.44 0.14 -4.13
C PHE A 33 1.46 0.72 -5.11
N SER A 34 2.05 -0.13 -5.95
CA SER A 34 3.05 0.26 -6.96
C SER A 34 2.63 1.41 -7.90
N ASP A 35 1.33 1.68 -8.09
CA ASP A 35 0.86 2.83 -8.89
C ASP A 35 0.87 4.15 -8.10
N GLU A 36 0.59 4.07 -6.79
CA GLU A 36 0.53 5.22 -5.89
C GLU A 36 1.93 5.68 -5.46
N ILE A 37 2.93 4.79 -5.53
CA ILE A 37 4.28 5.12 -5.06
C ILE A 37 5.05 6.05 -5.99
N ASP A 38 4.61 6.16 -7.25
CA ASP A 38 5.24 7.02 -8.25
C ASP A 38 4.76 8.48 -8.12
N LYS A 39 3.77 8.72 -7.26
CA LYS A 39 3.20 10.03 -6.97
C LYS A 39 3.44 10.41 -5.50
N GLN A 40 3.28 11.69 -5.18
CA GLN A 40 3.26 12.14 -3.78
C GLN A 40 2.05 11.52 -3.08
N VAL A 41 2.31 10.80 -2.00
CA VAL A 41 1.27 10.22 -1.16
C VAL A 41 1.11 11.05 0.10
N THR A 42 -0.13 11.20 0.53
CA THR A 42 -0.42 11.90 1.78
C THR A 42 -0.58 10.88 2.89
N CYS A 43 0.19 11.03 3.97
CA CYS A 43 0.10 10.15 5.11
C CYS A 43 -1.32 10.24 5.74
N PRO A 44 -2.05 9.14 5.91
CA PRO A 44 -3.38 9.17 6.53
C PRO A 44 -3.33 9.53 8.03
N LYS A 45 -2.16 9.38 8.68
CA LYS A 45 -1.98 9.68 10.11
C LYS A 45 -1.65 11.15 10.36
N CYS A 46 -0.61 11.68 9.72
CA CYS A 46 -0.15 13.04 9.95
C CYS A 46 -0.54 14.04 8.85
N LYS A 47 -1.17 13.58 7.76
CA LYS A 47 -1.58 14.38 6.59
C LYS A 47 -0.43 15.13 5.91
N VAL A 48 0.80 14.63 6.06
CA VAL A 48 1.98 15.15 5.35
C VAL A 48 2.07 14.46 4.00
N SER A 49 2.24 15.24 2.93
CA SER A 49 2.59 14.77 1.60
C SER A 49 4.09 14.47 1.52
N PHE A 50 4.43 13.28 1.05
CA PHE A 50 5.82 12.86 0.87
C PHE A 50 5.94 11.87 -0.30
N ASP A 51 7.15 11.70 -0.79
CA ASP A 51 7.45 10.73 -1.86
C ASP A 51 7.76 9.36 -1.25
N PRO A 52 6.88 8.37 -1.41
CA PRO A 52 7.12 7.04 -0.86
C PRO A 52 8.20 6.27 -1.63
N LYS A 53 8.51 6.68 -2.87
CA LYS A 53 9.59 6.12 -3.69
C LYS A 53 10.97 6.34 -3.07
N THR A 54 11.17 7.48 -2.40
CA THR A 54 12.40 7.80 -1.66
C THR A 54 12.41 7.19 -0.26
N CYS A 55 11.23 6.84 0.26
CA CYS A 55 11.03 6.22 1.57
C CYS A 55 10.82 4.70 1.48
N LYS A 56 11.09 4.08 0.32
CA LYS A 56 10.97 2.64 0.11
C LYS A 56 11.84 1.93 1.15
N VAL A 57 11.21 1.16 2.02
CA VAL A 57 11.92 0.20 2.86
C VAL A 57 12.27 -0.94 1.92
N GLU A 58 13.47 -0.91 1.33
CA GLU A 58 13.96 -2.03 0.53
C GLU A 58 13.94 -3.27 1.43
N GLY A 59 12.99 -4.17 1.15
CA GLY A 59 12.96 -5.50 1.70
C GLY A 59 14.20 -6.22 1.21
N LYS A 60 15.14 -6.41 2.14
CA LYS A 60 16.41 -7.11 1.98
C LYS A 60 16.27 -8.52 1.39
#